data_AF-A0A2A6NSH9-F1
#
_entry.id   AF-A0A2A6NSH9-F1
#
_cell.length_a   1.000
_cell.length_b   1.000
_cell.length_c   1.000
_cell.angle_alpha   90.00
_cell.angle_beta   90.00
_cell.angle_gamma   90.00
#
_symmetry.space_group_name_H-M   'P 1'
#
loop_
_entity.id
_entity.type
_entity.pdbx_description
1 polymer ?
#
loop_
_entity_poly.entity_id
_entity_poly.type
_entity_poly.pdbx_seq_one_letter_code
_entity_poly.pdbx_strand_id
1 'polypeptide(L)' 'MNFGTPAQARFIVRMGTSGWMVYDRERKGPALIKDSRLAEKLTRQQAEHIKESLTNTRGNDHT' A
#
# COMPACT_ATOMS: atom_id res chain seq x y z
N MET A 1 7.16 10.85 25.56
CA MET A 1 6.64 9.91 24.54
C MET A 1 6.29 10.70 23.31
N ASN A 2 7.06 10.59 22.23
CA ASN A 2 6.67 11.18 20.95
C ASN A 2 5.56 10.32 20.37
N PHE A 3 4.31 10.81 20.43
CA PHE A 3 3.24 10.35 19.57
C PHE A 3 3.60 10.79 18.15
N GLY A 4 4.56 10.12 17.53
CA GLY A 4 4.78 10.23 16.10
C GLY A 4 3.42 10.04 15.47
N THR A 5 2.92 11.07 14.79
CA THR A 5 1.64 11.08 14.07
C THR A 5 1.36 9.68 13.55
N PRO A 6 0.24 9.02 13.90
CA PRO A 6 0.00 7.62 13.53
C PRO A 6 0.32 7.51 12.05
N ALA A 7 1.41 6.81 11.72
CA ALA A 7 2.11 6.90 10.45
C ALA A 7 1.06 6.92 9.36
N GLN A 8 0.81 8.09 8.76
CA GLN A 8 -0.29 8.26 7.81
C GLN A 8 -0.10 7.17 6.78
N ALA A 9 -1.02 6.20 6.74
CA ALA A 9 -0.80 4.92 6.08
C ALA A 9 -0.18 5.18 4.70
N ARG A 10 1.10 4.78 4.54
CA ARG A 10 1.87 5.03 3.32
C ARG A 10 1.12 4.53 2.10
N PHE A 11 0.42 3.41 2.29
CA PHE A 11 -0.38 2.75 1.29
C PHE A 11 -1.86 3.02 1.52
N ILE A 12 -2.55 3.50 0.49
CA ILE A 12 -4.00 3.75 0.50
C ILE A 12 -4.67 3.03 -0.66
N VAL A 13 -5.88 2.52 -0.46
CA VAL A 13 -6.68 1.95 -1.55
C VAL A 13 -7.50 3.05 -2.20
N ARG A 14 -7.40 3.21 -3.52
CA ARG A 14 -8.23 4.16 -4.28
C ARG A 14 -8.62 3.61 -5.64
N MET A 15 -9.73 4.12 -6.18
CA MET A 15 -10.13 3.84 -7.56
C MET A 15 -9.37 4.77 -8.52
N GLY A 16 -8.77 4.19 -9.56
CA GLY A 16 -8.22 4.90 -10.71
C GLY A 16 -9.06 4.68 -11.96
N THR A 17 -8.54 5.09 -13.12
CA THR A 17 -9.22 5.01 -14.42
C THR A 17 -9.49 3.59 -14.90
N SER A 18 -8.66 2.61 -14.53
CA SER A 18 -8.75 1.23 -15.01
C SER A 18 -9.07 0.21 -13.92
N GLY A 19 -9.47 0.66 -12.73
CA GLY A 19 -9.78 -0.22 -11.59
C GLY A 19 -9.26 0.30 -10.27
N TRP A 20 -9.28 -0.55 -9.24
CA TRP A 20 -8.72 -0.21 -7.93
C TRP A 20 -7.20 -0.34 -7.94
N MET A 21 -6.55 0.44 -7.09
CA MET A 21 -5.11 0.40 -6.91
C MET A 21 -4.73 0.63 -5.45
N VAL A 22 -3.54 0.17 -5.08
CA VAL A 22 -2.86 0.62 -3.86
C VAL A 22 -1.94 1.76 -4.25
N TYR A 23 -2.20 2.95 -3.73
CA TYR A 23 -1.40 4.14 -3.96
C TYR A 23 -0.36 4.27 -2.85
N ASP A 24 0.91 4.36 -3.23
CA ASP A 24 2.03 4.66 -2.35
C ASP A 24 2.24 6.18 -2.32
N ARG A 25 1.98 6.78 -1.16
CA ARG A 25 2.10 8.23 -0.93
C ARG A 25 3.54 8.72 -1.07
N GLU A 26 4.53 7.88 -0.78
CA GLU A 26 5.94 8.27 -0.93
C GLU A 26 6.34 8.30 -2.40
N ARG A 27 5.88 7.33 -3.20
CA ARG A 27 6.16 7.27 -4.65
C ARG A 27 5.20 8.12 -5.49
N LYS A 28 4.16 8.67 -4.87
CA LYS A 28 3.08 9.45 -5.51
C LYS A 28 2.46 8.71 -6.71
N GLY A 29 2.29 7.41 -6.57
CA GLY A 29 1.83 6.54 -7.66
C GLY A 29 1.42 5.15 -7.16
N PRO A 30 1.13 4.20 -8.06
CA PRO A 30 0.81 2.84 -7.67
C PRO A 30 1.97 2.21 -6.88
N ALA A 31 1.64 1.52 -5.80
CA ALA A 31 2.60 0.80 -4.99
C ALA A 31 3.32 -0.26 -5.85
N LEU A 32 4.63 -0.41 -5.62
CA LEU A 32 5.39 -1.51 -6.18
C LEU A 32 5.10 -2.72 -5.32
N ILE A 33 4.63 -3.79 -5.95
CA ILE A 33 4.49 -5.10 -5.32
C ILE A 33 5.66 -5.99 -5.74
N LYS A 34 5.70 -7.19 -5.16
CA LYS A 34 6.65 -8.23 -5.56
C LYS A 34 6.59 -8.44 -7.08
N ASP A 35 7.73 -8.81 -7.67
CA ASP A 35 7.89 -9.02 -9.12
C ASP A 35 7.87 -7.73 -9.95
N SER A 36 8.22 -6.59 -9.35
CA SER A 36 8.32 -5.28 -10.01
C SER A 36 7.03 -4.83 -10.71
N ARG A 37 5.88 -5.36 -10.28
CA ARG A 37 4.56 -5.00 -10.80
C ARG A 37 3.98 -3.83 -10.01
N LEU A 38 3.10 -3.08 -10.67
CA LEU A 38 2.33 -2.00 -10.04
C LEU A 38 1.03 -2.56 -9.49
N ALA A 39 0.66 -2.13 -8.28
CA ALA A 39 -0.60 -2.49 -7.63
C ALA A 39 -1.79 -1.71 -8.23
N GLU A 40 -2.05 -1.87 -9.52
CA GLU A 40 -3.13 -1.21 -10.27
C GLU A 40 -4.00 -2.24 -11.01
N LYS A 41 -5.14 -1.79 -11.56
CA LYS A 41 -6.11 -2.65 -12.28
C LYS A 41 -6.62 -3.82 -11.41
N LEU A 42 -6.73 -3.58 -10.12
CA LEU A 42 -7.17 -4.56 -9.14
C LEU A 42 -8.67 -4.46 -8.91
N THR A 43 -9.24 -5.52 -8.35
CA THR A 43 -10.49 -5.41 -7.61
C THR A 43 -10.25 -4.73 -6.26
N ARG A 44 -11.31 -4.20 -5.64
CA ARG A 44 -11.22 -3.59 -4.31
C ARG A 44 -10.61 -4.56 -3.29
N GLN A 45 -11.07 -5.81 -3.29
CA GLN A 45 -10.62 -6.85 -2.37
C GLN A 45 -9.13 -7.17 -2.54
N GLN A 46 -8.65 -7.25 -3.79
CA GLN A 46 -7.22 -7.43 -4.08
C GLN A 46 -6.40 -6.23 -3.58
N ALA A 47 -6.88 -5.00 -3.80
CA ALA A 47 -6.19 -3.80 -3.34
C ALA A 47 -6.13 -3.72 -1.80
N GLU A 48 -7.22 -4.09 -1.11
CA GLU A 48 -7.24 -4.16 0.36
C GLU A 48 -6.25 -5.20 0.89
N HIS A 49 -6.24 -6.41 0.33
CA HIS A 49 -5.30 -7.47 0.71
C HIS A 49 -3.83 -7.07 0.46
N ILE A 50 -3.53 -6.42 -0.67
CA ILE A 50 -2.19 -5.92 -0.97
C ILE A 50 -1.79 -4.79 0.00
N LYS A 51 -2.69 -3.85 0.31
CA LYS A 51 -2.43 -2.79 1.30
C LYS A 51 -2.07 -3.40 2.66
N GLU A 52 -2.81 -4.42 3.10
CA GLU A 52 -2.53 -5.14 4.35
C GLU A 52 -1.16 -5.82 4.31
N SER A 53 -0.84 -6.55 3.24
CA SER A 53 0.47 -7.20 3.05
C SER A 53 1.62 -6.19 3.06
N LEU A 54 1.47 -5.05 2.38
CA LEU A 54 2.45 -3.96 2.34
C LEU A 54 2.58 -3.20 3.66
N THR A 55 1.53 -3.19 4.48
CA THR A 55 1.55 -2.59 5.82
C THR A 55 2.18 -3.53 6.83
N ASN A 56 1.89 -4.84 6.73
CA ASN A 56 2.37 -5.88 7.64
C ASN A 56 3.84 -6.28 7.39
N THR A 57 4.36 -6.09 6.18
CA THR A 57 5.77 -6.34 5.85
C THR A 57 6.75 -5.42 6.57
N ARG A 58 6.30 -4.28 7.14
CA ARG A 58 7.10 -3.45 8.06
C ARG A 58 7.13 -3.95 9.51
N GLY A 59 6.38 -5.01 9.83
CA GLY A 59 6.34 -5.62 11.16
C GLY A 59 7.38 -6.74 11.38
N ASN A 60 8.15 -7.12 10.35
CA ASN A 60 9.11 -8.23 10.42
C ASN A 60 10.55 -7.76 10.18
N ASP A 61 10.94 -6.63 10.77
CA ASP A 61 12.34 -6.26 10.97
C ASP A 61 12.68 -6.47 12.46
N HIS A 62 13.21 -7.67 12.74
CA HIS A 62 14.07 -8.09 13.85
C HIS A 62 13.97 -7.36 15.22
N THR A 63 13.47 -8.05 16.26
CA THR A 63 14.27 -8.63 17.38
C THR A 63 13.44 -9.62 18.18
#